data_AF-A0AAU8XIG3-F1
#
_entry.id   AF-A0AAU8XIG3-F1
#
_cell.length_a   1.000
_cell.length_b   1.000
_cell.length_c   1.000
_cell.angle_alpha   90.00
_cell.angle_beta   90.00
_cell.angle_gamma   90.00
#
_symmetry.space_group_name_H-M   'P 1'
#
loop_
_entity.id
_entity.type
_entity.pdbx_description
1 polymer ?
#
loop_
_entity_poly.entity_id
_entity_poly.type
_entity_poly.pdbx_seq_one_letter_code
_entity_poly.pdbx_strand_id
1 'polypeptide(L)'
;MLTMKKVLEYATEMLENPELRFYSLQSGSPADVAKMLNMVRSVAQAAYGTKLPPVDQLTLTADDGFTIENPGDLIAALFEVVVRTNRNPELWHTPGAGGAEGEINTTLHNFARGPSIMGGSPDQGVKAVTYSEAVAKLTHIVLNRSSF
;
A
#
# COMPACT_ATOMS: atom_id res chain seq x y z
N MET A 1 -27.55 -3.71 -2.85
CA MET A 1 -26.64 -2.55 -3.01
C MET A 1 -25.26 -3.06 -2.64
N LEU A 2 -24.29 -2.94 -3.54
CA LEU A 2 -22.90 -3.26 -3.25
C LEU A 2 -22.30 -2.06 -2.52
N THR A 3 -21.88 -2.24 -1.26
CA THR A 3 -21.34 -1.16 -0.45
C THR A 3 -19.84 -1.04 -0.73
N MET A 4 -19.44 0.01 -1.46
CA MET A 4 -18.03 0.34 -1.62
C MET A 4 -17.48 0.89 -0.32
N LYS A 5 -16.36 0.33 0.14
CA LYS A 5 -15.71 0.74 1.39
C LYS A 5 -14.73 1.88 1.16
N LYS A 6 -14.66 2.84 2.08
CA LYS A 6 -13.66 3.92 2.01
C LYS A 6 -12.28 3.38 2.35
N VAL A 7 -11.24 3.84 1.64
CA VAL A 7 -9.85 3.39 1.91
C VAL A 7 -9.41 3.75 3.33
N LEU A 8 -9.79 4.93 3.84
CA LEU A 8 -9.47 5.33 5.22
C LEU A 8 -10.13 4.43 6.27
N GLU A 9 -11.40 4.09 6.06
CA GLU A 9 -12.15 3.18 6.92
C GLU A 9 -11.51 1.78 6.92
N TYR A 10 -11.23 1.25 5.73
CA TYR A 10 -10.52 -0.02 5.56
C TYR A 10 -9.18 -0.05 6.30
N ALA A 11 -8.34 0.97 6.10
CA ALA A 11 -7.02 1.05 6.72
C ALA A 11 -7.09 1.19 8.24
N THR A 12 -8.08 1.92 8.75
CA THR A 12 -8.29 2.10 10.19
C THR A 12 -8.70 0.79 10.84
N GLU A 13 -9.67 0.08 10.27
CA GLU A 13 -10.09 -1.25 10.75
C GLU A 13 -8.95 -2.28 10.68
N MET A 14 -8.16 -2.27 9.61
CA MET A 14 -7.00 -3.16 9.48
C MET A 14 -6.02 -2.98 10.66
N LEU A 15 -5.81 -1.73 11.09
CA LEU A 15 -4.93 -1.39 12.20
C LEU A 15 -5.57 -1.59 13.58
N GLU A 16 -6.83 -2.03 13.65
CA GLU A 16 -7.39 -2.57 14.89
C GLU A 16 -6.74 -3.90 15.28
N ASN A 17 -6.20 -4.65 14.30
CA ASN A 17 -5.46 -5.87 14.56
C ASN A 17 -4.14 -5.57 15.31
N PRO A 18 -3.97 -6.04 16.55
CA PRO A 18 -2.77 -5.77 17.35
C PRO A 18 -1.48 -6.34 16.75
N GLU A 19 -1.55 -7.37 15.92
CA GLU A 19 -0.38 -7.93 15.23
C GLU A 19 0.15 -7.02 14.12
N LEU A 20 -0.64 -6.04 13.67
CA LEU A 20 -0.25 -5.06 12.65
C LEU A 20 0.10 -3.70 13.26
N ARG A 21 -0.12 -3.51 14.57
CA ARG A 21 0.20 -2.29 15.30
C ARG A 21 1.69 -2.25 15.65
N PHE A 22 2.54 -2.03 14.65
CA PHE A 22 3.97 -1.81 14.89
C PHE A 22 4.31 -0.35 15.23
N TYR A 23 3.33 0.53 15.41
CA TYR A 23 3.61 1.96 15.52
C TYR A 23 4.10 2.40 16.91
N SER A 24 5.05 3.35 16.92
CA SER A 24 5.22 4.33 18.00
C SER A 24 4.17 5.45 17.97
N LEU A 25 3.20 5.41 17.05
CA LEU A 25 2.04 6.30 17.03
C LEU A 25 1.15 6.04 18.24
N GLN A 26 1.16 7.01 19.15
CA GLN A 26 0.43 6.99 20.42
C GLN A 26 -1.10 6.76 20.35
N SER A 27 -1.72 6.56 19.18
CA SER A 27 -3.17 6.36 19.12
C SER A 27 -3.75 5.48 18.01
N GLY A 28 -3.06 5.26 16.88
CA GLY A 28 -3.68 4.61 15.71
C GLY A 28 -4.93 5.35 15.21
N SER A 29 -5.01 6.67 15.46
CA SER A 29 -6.18 7.47 15.14
C SER A 29 -6.45 7.54 13.63
N PRO A 30 -7.71 7.75 13.20
CA PRO A 30 -8.02 8.00 11.79
C PRO A 30 -7.20 9.13 11.16
N ALA A 31 -6.80 10.14 11.94
CA ALA A 31 -5.97 11.23 11.46
C ALA A 31 -4.54 10.78 11.13
N ASP A 32 -3.97 9.87 11.93
CA ASP A 32 -2.63 9.33 11.67
C ASP A 32 -2.64 8.34 10.50
N VAL A 33 -3.67 7.49 10.42
CA VAL A 33 -3.87 6.61 9.26
C VAL A 33 -4.04 7.42 7.98
N ALA A 34 -4.79 8.52 8.02
CA ALA A 34 -4.92 9.43 6.89
C ALA A 34 -3.56 10.02 6.47
N LYS A 35 -2.67 10.39 7.40
CA LYS A 35 -1.31 10.86 7.05
C LYS A 35 -0.50 9.79 6.32
N MET A 36 -0.55 8.54 6.77
CA MET A 36 0.14 7.43 6.09
C MET A 36 -0.42 7.20 4.69
N LEU A 37 -1.74 7.16 4.54
CA LEU A 37 -2.39 7.00 3.23
C LEU A 37 -2.06 8.17 2.30
N ASN A 38 -1.95 9.40 2.84
CA ASN A 38 -1.50 10.57 2.07
C ASN A 38 -0.05 10.41 1.57
N MET A 39 0.82 9.79 2.37
CA MET A 39 2.19 9.46 1.94
C MET A 39 2.18 8.43 0.81
N VAL A 40 1.42 7.33 0.95
CA VAL A 40 1.25 6.32 -0.10
C VAL A 40 0.73 6.93 -1.40
N ARG A 41 -0.33 7.75 -1.31
CA ARG A 41 -0.86 8.48 -2.46
C ARG A 41 0.20 9.37 -3.11
N SER A 42 0.98 10.09 -2.31
CA SER A 42 1.97 11.04 -2.84
C SER A 42 3.10 10.34 -3.59
N VAL A 43 3.57 9.19 -3.08
CA VAL A 43 4.56 8.35 -3.77
C VAL A 43 3.97 7.78 -5.07
N ALA A 44 2.76 7.23 -5.03
CA ALA A 44 2.09 6.71 -6.23
C ALA A 44 1.88 7.81 -7.29
N GLN A 45 1.39 8.98 -6.89
CA GLN A 45 1.20 10.13 -7.77
C GLN A 45 2.52 10.56 -8.43
N ALA A 46 3.62 10.59 -7.69
CA ALA A 46 4.93 10.94 -8.23
C ALA A 46 5.41 9.93 -9.27
N ALA A 47 5.20 8.63 -9.02
CA ALA A 47 5.61 7.57 -9.94
C ALA A 47 4.81 7.54 -11.26
N TYR A 48 3.49 7.80 -11.19
CA TYR A 48 2.62 7.78 -12.38
C TYR A 48 2.49 9.15 -13.07
N GLY A 49 3.03 10.22 -12.50
CA GLY A 49 2.92 11.58 -13.04
C GLY A 49 1.48 12.07 -13.20
N THR A 50 0.52 11.48 -12.47
CA THR A 50 -0.92 11.74 -12.62
C THR A 50 -1.52 12.15 -11.29
N LYS A 51 -2.32 13.22 -11.29
CA LYS A 51 -2.98 13.70 -10.08
C LYS A 51 -3.98 12.66 -9.56
N LEU A 52 -3.77 12.18 -8.33
CA LEU A 52 -4.66 11.22 -7.69
C LEU A 52 -5.70 11.94 -6.80
N PRO A 53 -6.90 11.38 -6.63
CA PRO A 53 -7.91 11.92 -5.72
C PRO A 53 -7.40 11.99 -4.27
N PRO A 54 -7.89 12.94 -3.44
CA PRO A 54 -7.58 12.98 -2.03
C PRO A 54 -8.10 11.73 -1.30
N VAL A 55 -7.48 11.39 -0.15
CA VAL A 55 -7.69 10.10 0.54
C VAL A 55 -9.15 9.87 0.96
N ASP A 56 -9.86 10.92 1.35
CA ASP A 56 -11.28 10.90 1.73
C ASP A 56 -12.23 10.55 0.56
N GLN A 57 -11.77 10.72 -0.67
CA GLN A 57 -12.51 10.39 -1.88
C GLN A 57 -12.22 8.97 -2.39
N LEU A 58 -11.16 8.32 -1.91
CA LEU A 58 -10.78 6.98 -2.37
C LEU A 58 -11.71 5.89 -1.81
N THR A 59 -12.12 4.98 -2.69
CA THR A 59 -12.97 3.83 -2.37
C THR A 59 -12.38 2.57 -2.98
N LEU A 60 -12.53 1.46 -2.25
CA LEU A 60 -12.24 0.13 -2.76
C LEU A 60 -13.32 -0.30 -3.75
N THR A 61 -12.91 -1.11 -4.73
CA THR A 61 -13.85 -1.88 -5.53
C THR A 61 -14.64 -2.83 -4.63
N ALA A 62 -15.94 -2.98 -4.88
CA ALA A 62 -16.81 -3.82 -4.05
C ALA A 62 -16.49 -5.32 -4.20
N ASP A 63 -16.96 -6.12 -3.23
CA ASP A 63 -16.91 -7.59 -3.25
C ASP A 63 -15.51 -8.19 -3.50
N ASP A 64 -14.48 -7.62 -2.86
CA ASP A 64 -13.09 -8.03 -3.03
C ASP A 64 -12.59 -7.88 -4.48
N GLY A 65 -13.29 -7.13 -5.34
CA GLY A 65 -12.81 -6.81 -6.68
C GLY A 65 -11.53 -5.97 -6.65
N PHE A 66 -10.76 -6.03 -7.73
CA PHE A 66 -9.53 -5.26 -7.85
C PHE A 66 -9.29 -4.80 -9.28
N THR A 67 -8.89 -3.54 -9.43
CA THR A 67 -8.43 -2.96 -10.69
C THR A 67 -7.30 -1.98 -10.42
N ILE A 68 -6.22 -2.08 -11.19
CA ILE A 68 -5.07 -1.16 -11.08
C ILE A 68 -5.44 0.27 -11.48
N GLU A 69 -6.49 0.42 -12.30
CA GLU A 69 -7.04 1.70 -12.71
C GLU A 69 -7.82 2.40 -11.57
N ASN A 70 -8.26 1.65 -10.54
CA ASN A 70 -8.83 2.25 -9.33
C ASN A 70 -7.70 2.69 -8.39
N PRO A 71 -7.51 4.01 -8.18
CA PRO A 71 -6.47 4.51 -7.27
C PRO A 71 -6.71 4.08 -5.81
N GLY A 72 -7.96 3.81 -5.42
CA GLY A 72 -8.28 3.33 -4.08
C GLY A 72 -7.72 1.94 -3.81
N ASP A 73 -7.92 1.02 -4.75
CA ASP A 73 -7.41 -0.36 -4.66
C ASP A 73 -5.89 -0.39 -4.59
N LEU A 74 -5.22 0.37 -5.46
CA LEU A 74 -3.76 0.46 -5.47
C LEU A 74 -3.21 1.04 -4.16
N ILE A 75 -3.76 2.17 -3.70
CA ILE A 75 -3.27 2.84 -2.48
C ILE A 75 -3.48 1.95 -1.26
N ALA A 76 -4.63 1.29 -1.15
CA ALA A 76 -4.91 0.36 -0.06
C ALA A 76 -3.98 -0.85 -0.08
N ALA A 77 -3.76 -1.48 -1.25
CA ALA A 77 -2.89 -2.64 -1.36
C ALA A 77 -1.43 -2.32 -1.01
N LEU A 78 -0.91 -1.18 -1.47
CA LEU A 78 0.45 -0.74 -1.11
C LEU A 78 0.57 -0.48 0.39
N PHE A 79 -0.41 0.24 0.96
CA PHE A 79 -0.45 0.54 2.39
C PHE A 79 -0.44 -0.74 3.22
N GLU A 80 -1.35 -1.66 2.92
CA GLU A 80 -1.50 -2.92 3.62
C GLU A 80 -0.23 -3.77 3.55
N VAL A 81 0.38 -3.91 2.37
CA VAL A 81 1.61 -4.71 2.24
C VAL A 81 2.75 -4.08 3.02
N VAL A 82 2.92 -2.75 2.95
CA VAL A 82 3.97 -2.07 3.74
C VAL A 82 3.76 -2.29 5.23
N VAL A 83 2.53 -2.17 5.73
CA VAL A 83 2.22 -2.43 7.14
C VAL A 83 2.48 -3.89 7.53
N ARG A 84 2.06 -4.85 6.71
CA ARG A 84 2.19 -6.28 7.03
C ARG A 84 3.62 -6.80 6.98
N THR A 85 4.45 -6.23 6.10
CA THR A 85 5.81 -6.73 5.83
C THR A 85 6.88 -5.96 6.59
N ASN A 86 6.62 -4.71 6.97
CA ASN A 86 7.60 -3.89 7.65
C ASN A 86 7.41 -3.94 9.18
N ARG A 87 8.43 -4.43 9.87
CA ARG A 87 8.44 -4.57 11.34
C ARG A 87 9.15 -3.42 12.06
N ASN A 88 9.56 -2.36 11.34
CA ASN A 88 10.24 -1.22 11.93
C ASN A 88 9.22 -0.24 12.53
N PRO A 89 9.22 -0.02 13.85
CA PRO A 89 8.26 0.89 14.48
C PRO A 89 8.43 2.36 14.08
N GLU A 90 9.62 2.73 13.63
CA GLU A 90 9.97 4.10 13.23
C GLU A 90 9.85 4.34 11.72
N LEU A 91 9.32 3.36 10.97
CA LEU A 91 9.25 3.42 9.50
C LEU A 91 8.59 4.71 9.01
N TRP A 92 7.45 5.06 9.61
CA TRP A 92 6.61 6.18 9.20
C TRP A 92 7.14 7.56 9.65
N HIS A 93 8.16 7.57 10.52
CA HIS A 93 8.83 8.77 11.01
C HIS A 93 10.19 9.01 10.36
N THR A 94 10.78 7.96 9.78
CA THR A 94 12.04 8.04 9.05
C THR A 94 11.78 8.66 7.67
N PRO A 95 12.45 9.76 7.29
CA PRO A 95 12.28 10.37 5.97
C PRO A 95 13.05 9.61 4.87
N GLY A 96 12.56 9.69 3.64
CA GLY A 96 13.28 9.25 2.44
C GLY A 96 13.44 7.74 2.29
N ALA A 97 14.53 7.32 1.63
CA ALA A 97 14.74 5.95 1.15
C ALA A 97 14.84 4.89 2.27
N GLY A 98 15.22 5.28 3.49
CA GLY A 98 15.27 4.40 4.65
C GLY A 98 13.96 4.32 5.44
N GLY A 99 12.94 5.09 5.02
CA GLY A 99 11.64 5.17 5.69
C GLY A 99 10.49 4.66 4.83
N ALA A 100 9.26 4.98 5.26
CA ALA A 100 8.04 4.54 4.61
C ALA A 100 8.00 4.91 3.12
N GLU A 101 8.47 6.10 2.72
CA GLU A 101 8.51 6.50 1.31
C GLU A 101 9.33 5.55 0.43
N GLY A 102 10.51 5.14 0.91
CA GLY A 102 11.36 4.18 0.22
C GLY A 102 10.71 2.81 0.08
N GLU A 103 10.08 2.33 1.16
CA GLU A 103 9.38 1.05 1.16
C GLU A 103 8.14 1.05 0.28
N ILE A 104 7.35 2.13 0.30
CA ILE A 104 6.20 2.32 -0.59
C ILE A 104 6.66 2.35 -2.03
N ASN A 105 7.71 3.12 -2.36
CA ASN A 105 8.22 3.21 -3.72
C ASN A 105 8.74 1.86 -4.25
N THR A 106 9.44 1.11 -3.40
CA THR A 106 9.93 -0.24 -3.75
C THR A 106 8.77 -1.21 -3.92
N THR A 107 7.78 -1.16 -3.03
CA THR A 107 6.56 -1.97 -3.10
C THR A 107 5.76 -1.67 -4.36
N LEU A 108 5.64 -0.39 -4.73
CA LEU A 108 5.02 0.05 -5.97
C LEU A 108 5.76 -0.46 -7.21
N HIS A 109 7.09 -0.40 -7.21
CA HIS A 109 7.91 -0.97 -8.29
C HIS A 109 7.68 -2.48 -8.44
N ASN A 110 7.67 -3.21 -7.34
CA ASN A 110 7.39 -4.64 -7.32
C ASN A 110 5.97 -4.95 -7.79
N PHE A 111 4.99 -4.13 -7.39
CA PHE A 111 3.62 -4.25 -7.87
C PHE A 111 3.57 -4.08 -9.39
N ALA A 112 4.22 -3.05 -9.93
CA ALA A 112 4.17 -2.73 -11.36
C ALA A 112 5.02 -3.66 -12.23
N ARG A 113 6.16 -4.17 -11.73
CA ARG A 113 7.19 -4.83 -12.56
C ARG A 113 7.80 -6.10 -11.96
N GLY A 114 7.29 -6.55 -10.83
CA GLY A 114 7.81 -7.72 -10.13
C GLY A 114 9.17 -7.49 -9.46
N PRO A 115 9.71 -8.52 -8.79
CA PRO A 115 11.00 -8.44 -8.11
C PRO A 115 12.14 -8.44 -9.13
N SER A 116 12.99 -7.41 -9.10
CA SER A 116 14.20 -7.39 -9.94
C SER A 116 15.22 -6.35 -9.49
N ILE A 117 16.49 -6.74 -9.52
CA ILE A 117 17.63 -5.85 -9.31
C ILE A 117 17.93 -4.95 -10.52
N MET A 118 17.39 -5.30 -11.71
CA MET A 118 17.62 -4.57 -12.97
C MET A 118 16.35 -3.85 -13.47
N GLY A 119 15.39 -3.56 -12.59
CA GLY A 119 14.21 -2.73 -12.89
C GLY A 119 12.94 -3.48 -13.31
N GLY A 120 12.99 -4.82 -13.39
CA GLY A 120 11.82 -5.70 -13.55
C GLY A 120 11.16 -5.64 -14.92
N SER A 121 10.08 -6.39 -15.10
CA SER A 121 9.23 -6.34 -16.30
C SER A 121 7.77 -6.23 -15.89
N PRO A 122 6.95 -5.41 -16.58
CA PRO A 122 5.50 -5.36 -16.35
C PRO A 122 4.84 -6.75 -16.36
N ASP A 123 5.40 -7.71 -17.08
CA ASP A 123 4.88 -9.07 -17.12
C ASP A 123 5.03 -9.85 -15.81
N GLN A 124 5.99 -9.44 -14.97
CA GLN A 124 6.29 -10.01 -13.66
C GLN A 124 5.62 -9.25 -12.52
N GLY A 125 4.92 -8.14 -12.83
CA GLY A 125 4.11 -7.39 -11.87
C GLY A 125 2.91 -8.19 -11.35
N VAL A 126 2.19 -7.58 -10.41
CA VAL A 126 0.99 -8.18 -9.83
C VAL A 126 -0.15 -8.11 -10.83
N LYS A 127 -0.55 -9.30 -11.30
CA LYS A 127 -1.76 -9.51 -12.12
C LYS A 127 -2.79 -10.21 -11.24
N ALA A 128 -3.84 -9.50 -10.85
CA ALA A 128 -4.88 -10.00 -9.96
C ALA A 128 -6.23 -9.39 -10.34
N VAL A 129 -7.31 -10.14 -10.10
CA VAL A 129 -8.69 -9.67 -10.29
C VAL A 129 -9.41 -9.43 -8.96
N THR A 130 -8.85 -9.96 -7.87
CA THR A 130 -9.33 -9.72 -6.51
C THR A 130 -8.31 -8.99 -5.68
N TYR A 131 -8.78 -8.23 -4.70
CA TYR A 131 -7.95 -7.42 -3.82
C TYR A 131 -7.11 -8.33 -2.93
N SER A 132 -7.73 -9.36 -2.36
CA SER A 132 -7.04 -10.38 -1.57
C SER A 132 -5.91 -11.08 -2.34
N GLU A 133 -6.12 -11.41 -3.62
CA GLU A 133 -5.08 -11.98 -4.48
C GLU A 133 -3.95 -10.97 -4.75
N ALA A 134 -4.29 -9.70 -5.02
CA ALA A 134 -3.31 -8.64 -5.26
C ALA A 134 -2.39 -8.47 -4.05
N VAL A 135 -2.96 -8.37 -2.85
CA VAL A 135 -2.23 -8.25 -1.58
C VAL A 135 -1.38 -9.49 -1.31
N ALA A 136 -1.92 -10.70 -1.51
CA ALA A 136 -1.19 -11.95 -1.28
C ALA A 136 0.03 -12.06 -2.22
N LYS A 137 -0.15 -11.78 -3.52
CA LYS A 137 0.93 -11.79 -4.51
C LYS A 137 1.99 -10.74 -4.20
N LEU A 138 1.57 -9.51 -3.91
CA LEU A 138 2.48 -8.42 -3.60
C LEU A 138 3.26 -8.69 -2.31
N THR A 139 2.60 -9.19 -1.27
CA THR A 139 3.24 -9.62 -0.01
C THR A 139 4.28 -10.70 -0.28
N HIS A 140 3.94 -11.72 -1.07
CA HIS A 140 4.88 -12.78 -1.44
C HIS A 140 6.11 -12.21 -2.15
N ILE A 141 5.93 -11.30 -3.11
CA ILE A 141 7.04 -10.63 -3.80
C ILE A 141 7.91 -9.85 -2.82
N VAL A 142 7.31 -9.04 -1.94
CA VAL A 142 8.06 -8.20 -1.00
C VAL A 142 8.84 -9.02 0.02
N LEU A 143 8.28 -10.13 0.51
CA LEU A 143 8.97 -11.00 1.49
C LEU A 143 10.09 -11.85 0.88
N ASN A 144 10.01 -12.15 -0.43
CA ASN A 144 11.00 -13.01 -1.11
C ASN A 144 11.95 -12.23 -2.03
N ARG A 145 11.86 -10.89 -2.08
CA ARG A 145 12.81 -10.07 -2.82
C ARG A 145 14.20 -10.24 -2.22
N SER A 146 15.21 -10.44 -3.05
CA SER A 146 16.60 -10.42 -2.60
C SER A 146 16.90 -9.06 -1.98
N SER A 147 17.46 -9.04 -0.78
CA SER A 147 18.04 -7.84 -0.19
C SER A 147 19.15 -7.33 -1.11
N PHE A 148 19.12 -6.02 -1.41
CA PHE A 148 20.17 -5.34 -2.15
C PHE A 148 21.53 -5.48 -1.48
#